data_AF-S9UYR9-F1
#
_entry.id   AF-S9UYR9-F1
#
_cell.length_a   1.000
_cell.length_b   1.000
_cell.length_c   1.000
_cell.angle_alpha   90.00
_cell.angle_beta   90.00
_cell.angle_gamma   90.00
#
_symmetry.space_group_name_H-M   'P 1'
#
loop_
_entity.id
_entity.type
_entity.pdbx_description
1 polymer ?
#
loop_
_entity_poly.entity_id
_entity_poly.type
_entity_poly.pdbx_seq_one_letter_code
_entity_poly.pdbx_strand_id
1 'polypeptide(L)'
;MGMMYQQFQTTCDMCHGTGECIAEKDKCPDCSGNKVVEKQTTAEVNVEKGLSNGSKIRLAGQGDMRGNKAFDLVLVVNEEKHARFTRQGPNLLLSVDLTIEEALCGFQTQFEHLDHRQLVLRRPRGEVTRPGEIMCVRGEGMPVVGSPSAFGDLLVAFHVQFPVSLSVHQCEDIAKSLPGPNTSHSTVSEYPCYVSKQELSVVKEEIQKSEEAEEEDGAPNVGCAAQ
;
A
#
# COMPACT_ATOMS: atom_id res chain seq x y z
N MET A 1 11.10 62.92 1.37
CA MET A 1 10.69 61.52 1.57
C MET A 1 9.85 61.46 2.84
N GLY A 2 8.53 61.28 2.70
CA GLY A 2 7.63 61.23 3.86
C GLY A 2 7.84 59.95 4.65
N MET A 3 7.90 60.06 5.98
CA MET A 3 8.08 58.92 6.89
C MET A 3 6.89 57.96 6.74
N MET A 4 7.18 56.70 6.45
CA MET A 4 6.18 55.63 6.39
C MET A 4 5.83 55.22 7.82
N TYR A 5 4.56 55.38 8.21
CA TYR A 5 4.09 54.96 9.53
C TYR A 5 3.41 53.59 9.41
N GLN A 6 3.85 52.63 10.21
CA GLN A 6 3.26 51.29 10.28
C GLN A 6 2.28 51.24 11.45
N GLN A 7 0.98 51.10 11.14
CA GLN A 7 -0.07 50.91 12.15
C GLN A 7 -0.32 49.41 12.35
N PHE A 8 -0.31 48.96 13.61
CA PHE A 8 -0.75 47.63 14.00
C PHE A 8 -2.15 47.74 14.61
N GLN A 9 -3.07 46.88 14.16
CA GLN A 9 -4.40 46.77 14.74
C GLN A 9 -4.45 45.50 15.62
N THR A 10 -4.90 45.67 16.86
CA THR A 10 -5.15 44.59 17.82
C THR A 10 -6.65 44.36 17.96
N THR A 11 -7.05 43.15 18.34
CA THR A 11 -8.45 42.83 18.64
C THR A 11 -8.94 43.64 19.84
N CYS A 12 -10.18 44.13 19.78
CA CYS A 12 -10.81 44.87 20.88
C CYS A 12 -11.07 43.93 22.07
N ASP A 13 -10.70 44.35 23.28
CA ASP A 13 -10.87 43.54 24.51
C ASP A 13 -12.32 43.28 24.90
N MET A 14 -13.26 44.11 24.42
CA MET A 14 -14.69 44.01 24.77
C MET A 14 -15.48 43.13 23.81
N CYS A 15 -15.19 43.16 22.51
CA CYS A 15 -15.91 42.39 21.50
C CYS A 15 -15.08 41.25 20.90
N HIS A 16 -13.78 41.15 21.24
CA HIS A 16 -12.83 40.18 20.71
C HIS A 16 -12.85 40.05 19.17
N GLY A 17 -13.15 41.15 18.48
CA GLY A 17 -13.23 41.19 17.01
C GLY A 17 -14.59 40.78 16.41
N THR A 18 -15.60 40.47 17.22
CA THR A 18 -16.96 40.15 16.73
C THR A 18 -17.79 41.40 16.38
N GLY A 19 -17.43 42.57 16.90
CA GLY A 19 -18.12 43.84 16.65
C GLY A 19 -19.45 44.01 17.39
N GLU A 20 -19.91 42.99 18.12
CA GLU A 20 -21.17 42.99 18.87
C GLU A 20 -20.89 42.63 20.34
N CYS A 21 -21.47 43.38 21.28
CA CYS A 21 -21.42 43.07 22.72
C CYS A 21 -22.84 42.80 23.22
N ILE A 22 -23.06 41.62 23.81
CA ILE A 22 -24.34 41.22 24.40
C ILE A 22 -24.30 41.54 25.90
N ALA A 23 -25.29 42.28 26.40
CA ALA A 23 -25.41 42.59 27.83
C ALA A 23 -25.61 41.30 28.64
N GLU A 24 -25.03 41.21 29.83
CA GLU A 24 -25.04 39.97 30.63
C GLU A 24 -26.45 39.45 30.95
N LYS A 25 -27.42 40.35 31.10
CA LYS A 25 -28.82 40.01 31.36
C LYS A 25 -29.53 39.34 30.18
N ASP A 26 -29.03 39.58 28.96
CA ASP A 26 -29.61 39.10 27.70
C ASP A 26 -28.80 37.94 27.09
N LYS A 27 -27.75 37.47 27.78
CA LYS A 27 -26.99 36.29 27.36
C LYS A 27 -27.85 35.04 27.53
N CYS A 28 -27.93 34.24 26.48
CA CYS A 28 -28.57 32.93 26.55
C CYS A 28 -27.87 32.05 27.60
N PRO A 29 -28.61 31.38 28.51
CA PRO A 29 -28.02 30.54 29.55
C PRO A 29 -27.27 29.33 28.97
N ASP A 30 -27.68 28.82 27.81
CA ASP A 30 -27.12 27.61 27.23
C ASP A 30 -25.83 27.88 26.44
N CYS A 31 -25.78 28.96 25.66
CA CYS A 31 -24.61 29.28 24.82
C CYS A 31 -23.74 30.43 25.38
N SER A 32 -24.18 31.10 26.44
CA SER A 32 -23.49 32.24 27.07
C SER A 32 -23.07 33.37 26.11
N GLY A 33 -23.79 33.51 24.98
CA GLY A 33 -23.48 34.49 23.93
C GLY A 33 -22.60 33.96 22.78
N ASN A 34 -22.12 32.72 22.84
CA ASN A 34 -21.26 32.11 21.82
C ASN A 34 -22.00 31.65 20.56
N LYS A 35 -23.34 31.74 20.53
CA LYS A 35 -24.22 31.35 19.40
C LYS A 35 -24.17 29.85 19.02
N VAL A 36 -23.31 29.05 19.65
CA VAL A 36 -23.17 27.59 19.45
C VAL A 36 -23.08 26.86 20.80
N VAL A 37 -23.50 25.60 20.84
CA VAL A 37 -23.40 24.70 22.00
C VAL A 37 -22.85 23.35 21.56
N GLU A 38 -21.97 22.76 22.36
CA GLU A 38 -21.45 21.42 22.10
C GLU A 38 -22.53 20.36 22.36
N LYS A 39 -22.78 19.50 21.38
CA LYS A 39 -23.78 18.43 21.48
C LYS A 39 -23.19 17.13 20.94
N GLN A 40 -23.22 16.08 21.76
CA GLN A 40 -22.87 14.73 21.31
C GLN A 40 -24.03 14.16 20.48
N THR A 41 -23.72 13.76 19.25
CA THR A 41 -24.68 13.16 18.31
C THR A 41 -24.05 11.91 17.69
N THR A 42 -24.82 10.84 17.60
CA THR A 42 -24.42 9.59 16.92
C THR A 42 -24.92 9.62 15.47
N ALA A 43 -24.01 9.45 14.51
CA ALA A 43 -24.36 9.33 13.09
C ALA A 43 -24.23 7.87 12.64
N GLU A 44 -25.28 7.34 12.02
CA GLU A 44 -25.25 6.02 11.39
C GLU A 44 -24.66 6.14 9.97
N VAL A 45 -23.64 5.35 9.69
CA VAL A 45 -22.92 5.37 8.41
C VAL A 45 -23.02 4.00 7.79
N ASN A 46 -23.64 3.92 6.61
CA ASN A 46 -23.65 2.69 5.84
C ASN A 46 -22.40 2.62 4.97
N VAL A 47 -21.54 1.63 5.22
CA VAL A 47 -20.34 1.38 4.42
C VAL A 47 -20.70 0.35 3.36
N GLU A 48 -20.84 0.82 2.11
CA GLU A 48 -21.15 -0.06 0.98
C GLU A 48 -20.02 -1.05 0.70
N LYS A 49 -20.41 -2.26 0.28
CA LYS A 49 -19.46 -3.30 -0.12
C LYS A 49 -18.66 -2.82 -1.33
N GLY A 50 -17.34 -3.04 -1.27
CA GLY A 50 -16.44 -2.72 -2.37
C GLY A 50 -15.87 -1.31 -2.34
N LEU A 51 -16.22 -0.47 -1.36
CA LEU A 51 -15.59 0.85 -1.20
C LEU A 51 -14.07 0.71 -1.15
N SER A 52 -13.37 1.49 -1.99
CA SER A 52 -11.91 1.50 -2.03
C SER A 52 -11.33 2.37 -0.94
N ASN A 53 -10.06 2.15 -0.60
CA ASN A 53 -9.32 3.06 0.26
C ASN A 53 -9.41 4.51 -0.24
N GLY A 54 -9.60 5.46 0.67
CA GLY A 54 -9.74 6.87 0.37
C GLY A 54 -11.12 7.31 -0.12
N SER A 55 -12.10 6.39 -0.21
CA SER A 55 -13.48 6.74 -0.56
C SER A 55 -14.08 7.70 0.47
N LYS A 56 -14.82 8.71 -0.01
CA LYS A 56 -15.41 9.75 0.84
C LYS A 56 -16.91 9.53 0.98
N ILE A 57 -17.39 9.38 2.21
CA ILE A 57 -18.81 9.33 2.55
C ILE A 57 -19.19 10.69 3.12
N ARG A 58 -20.11 11.40 2.45
CA ARG A 58 -20.56 12.74 2.84
C ARG A 58 -21.88 12.66 3.58
N LEU A 59 -21.91 13.15 4.80
CA LEU A 59 -23.11 13.34 5.60
C LEU A 59 -23.46 14.83 5.62
N ALA A 60 -24.49 15.19 4.87
CA ALA A 60 -24.89 16.59 4.72
C ALA A 60 -25.43 17.16 6.04
N GLY A 61 -24.93 18.32 6.46
CA GLY A 61 -25.40 19.04 7.65
C GLY A 61 -25.12 18.36 8.99
N GLN A 62 -24.25 17.35 9.03
CA GLN A 62 -23.83 16.64 10.25
C GLN A 62 -22.48 17.13 10.80
N GLY A 63 -21.90 18.17 10.21
CA GLY A 63 -20.69 18.84 10.70
C GLY A 63 -21.00 20.01 11.62
N ASP A 64 -19.96 20.76 11.98
CA ASP A 64 -20.08 21.90 12.87
C ASP A 64 -21.03 22.97 12.32
N MET A 65 -21.76 23.63 13.21
CA MET A 65 -22.61 24.76 12.84
C MET A 65 -21.82 26.06 12.97
N ARG A 66 -21.85 26.90 11.93
CA ARG A 66 -21.30 28.27 12.00
C ARG A 66 -22.35 29.26 11.52
N GLY A 67 -22.77 30.13 12.42
CA GLY A 67 -23.90 31.03 12.18
C GLY A 67 -25.18 30.21 11.94
N ASN A 68 -25.79 30.36 10.76
CA ASN A 68 -27.06 29.71 10.43
C ASN A 68 -26.92 28.48 9.50
N LYS A 69 -25.69 28.02 9.21
CA LYS A 69 -25.44 26.87 8.32
C LYS A 69 -24.64 25.80 9.04
N ALA A 70 -25.11 24.56 8.93
CA ALA A 70 -24.34 23.38 9.30
C ALA A 70 -23.39 23.00 8.16
N PHE A 71 -22.16 22.65 8.50
CA PHE A 71 -21.22 22.05 7.56
C PHE A 71 -21.49 20.56 7.39
N ASP A 72 -20.78 19.94 6.46
CA ASP A 72 -20.89 18.52 6.20
C ASP A 72 -19.80 17.76 6.93
N LEU A 73 -20.14 16.57 7.40
CA LEU A 73 -19.19 15.60 7.91
C LEU A 73 -18.74 14.72 6.74
N VAL A 74 -17.45 14.73 6.43
CA VAL A 74 -16.85 13.90 5.38
C VAL A 74 -16.00 12.82 6.03
N LEU A 75 -16.43 11.59 5.89
CA LEU A 75 -15.72 10.42 6.38
C LEU A 75 -14.85 9.86 5.26
N VAL A 76 -13.60 9.54 5.58
CA VAL A 76 -12.67 8.91 4.63
C VAL A 76 -12.47 7.47 5.05
N VAL A 77 -12.80 6.54 4.16
CA VAL A 77 -12.59 5.11 4.40
C VAL A 77 -11.09 4.83 4.35
N ASN A 78 -10.55 4.26 5.43
CA ASN A 78 -9.18 3.78 5.48
C ASN A 78 -9.18 2.25 5.44
N GLU A 79 -8.42 1.67 4.52
CA GLU A 79 -8.30 0.23 4.39
C GLU A 79 -7.22 -0.32 5.32
N GLU A 80 -7.60 -1.25 6.20
CA GLU A 80 -6.66 -1.94 7.07
C GLU A 80 -5.92 -3.05 6.32
N LYS A 81 -4.61 -3.17 6.60
CA LYS A 81 -3.78 -4.21 5.98
C LYS A 81 -4.17 -5.58 6.53
N HIS A 82 -4.53 -6.50 5.64
CA HIS A 82 -4.78 -7.88 6.00
C HIS A 82 -3.49 -8.70 5.99
N ALA A 83 -3.37 -9.70 6.88
CA ALA A 83 -2.16 -10.50 7.01
C ALA A 83 -1.86 -11.37 5.78
N ARG A 84 -2.90 -11.82 5.07
CA ARG A 84 -2.79 -12.77 3.95
C ARG A 84 -3.17 -12.21 2.59
N PHE A 85 -4.00 -11.17 2.56
CA PHE A 85 -4.59 -10.66 1.32
C PHE A 85 -4.13 -9.24 1.11
N THR A 86 -3.73 -8.92 -0.10
CA THR A 86 -3.43 -7.55 -0.52
C THR A 86 -4.44 -7.16 -1.57
N ARG A 87 -5.21 -6.11 -1.32
CA ARG A 87 -6.18 -5.63 -2.29
C ARG A 87 -5.49 -4.84 -3.40
N GLN A 88 -5.89 -5.12 -4.64
CA GLN A 88 -5.50 -4.36 -5.82
C GLN A 88 -6.76 -3.95 -6.59
N GLY A 89 -7.36 -2.83 -6.18
CA GLY A 89 -8.62 -2.35 -6.75
C GLY A 89 -9.78 -3.35 -6.51
N PRO A 90 -10.41 -3.90 -7.56
CA PRO A 90 -11.42 -4.95 -7.41
C PRO A 90 -10.82 -6.35 -7.20
N ASN A 91 -9.52 -6.54 -7.45
CA ASN A 91 -8.88 -7.84 -7.34
C ASN A 91 -8.24 -8.02 -5.96
N LEU A 92 -8.06 -9.29 -5.57
CA LEU A 92 -7.33 -9.68 -4.38
C LEU A 92 -6.06 -10.42 -4.77
N LEU A 93 -4.95 -10.07 -4.16
CA LEU A 93 -3.69 -10.79 -4.28
C LEU A 93 -3.47 -11.65 -3.04
N LEU A 94 -3.21 -12.94 -3.26
CA LEU A 94 -2.83 -13.90 -2.23
C LEU A 94 -1.46 -14.48 -2.58
N SER A 95 -0.50 -14.35 -1.67
CA SER A 95 0.79 -15.04 -1.78
C SER A 95 0.68 -16.41 -1.12
N VAL A 96 1.00 -17.47 -1.88
CA VAL A 96 1.05 -18.84 -1.37
C VAL A 96 2.46 -19.37 -1.53
N ASP A 97 3.03 -19.78 -0.41
CA ASP A 97 4.30 -20.49 -0.38
C ASP A 97 4.07 -21.97 -0.72
N LEU A 98 4.83 -22.47 -1.68
CA LEU A 98 4.85 -23.87 -2.09
C LEU A 98 6.23 -24.46 -1.85
N THR A 99 6.28 -25.73 -1.47
CA THR A 99 7.53 -26.51 -1.49
C THR A 99 7.92 -26.86 -2.94
N ILE A 100 9.19 -27.20 -3.16
CA ILE A 100 9.64 -27.67 -4.50
C ILE A 100 8.85 -28.89 -4.95
N GLU A 101 8.55 -29.83 -4.04
CA GLU A 101 7.75 -31.01 -4.37
C GLU A 101 6.38 -30.61 -4.89
N GLU A 102 5.66 -29.74 -4.17
CA GLU A 102 4.34 -29.24 -4.56
C GLU A 102 4.38 -28.46 -5.88
N ALA A 103 5.43 -27.67 -6.10
CA ALA A 103 5.61 -26.92 -7.32
C ALA A 103 5.84 -27.83 -8.55
N LEU A 104 6.56 -28.94 -8.40
CA LEU A 104 6.89 -29.87 -9.50
C LEU A 104 5.83 -30.96 -9.70
N CYS A 105 5.31 -31.52 -8.62
CA CYS A 105 4.41 -32.68 -8.63
C CYS A 105 2.94 -32.29 -8.61
N GLY A 106 2.61 -31.01 -8.48
CA GLY A 106 1.26 -30.50 -8.26
C GLY A 106 0.87 -30.54 -6.78
N PHE A 107 -0.16 -29.77 -6.43
CA PHE A 107 -0.57 -29.57 -5.04
C PHE A 107 -2.08 -29.46 -4.90
N GLN A 108 -2.54 -29.70 -3.67
CA GLN A 108 -3.90 -29.40 -3.25
C GLN A 108 -3.82 -28.74 -1.89
N THR A 109 -4.07 -27.43 -1.85
CA THR A 109 -4.08 -26.65 -0.60
C THR A 109 -5.45 -26.02 -0.41
N GLN A 110 -5.85 -25.84 0.84
CA GLN A 110 -7.10 -25.18 1.19
C GLN A 110 -6.80 -23.93 1.99
N PHE A 111 -7.57 -22.89 1.75
CA PHE A 111 -7.47 -21.67 2.54
C PHE A 111 -8.82 -21.03 2.80
N GLU A 112 -8.89 -20.31 3.92
CA GLU A 112 -10.03 -19.50 4.27
C GLU A 112 -10.00 -18.16 3.52
N HIS A 113 -11.10 -17.84 2.86
CA HIS A 113 -11.37 -16.56 2.20
C HIS A 113 -11.96 -15.54 3.20
N LEU A 114 -12.09 -14.27 2.80
CA LEU A 114 -12.68 -13.18 3.59
C LEU A 114 -14.14 -13.47 4.00
N ASP A 115 -14.86 -14.31 3.26
CA ASP A 115 -16.22 -14.76 3.58
C ASP A 115 -16.27 -15.95 4.56
N HIS A 116 -15.14 -16.35 5.15
CA HIS A 116 -14.99 -17.57 5.97
C HIS A 116 -15.24 -18.89 5.22
N ARG A 117 -15.38 -18.84 3.89
CA ARG A 117 -15.48 -20.03 3.04
C ARG A 117 -14.11 -20.65 2.82
N GLN A 118 -14.04 -21.97 2.82
CA GLN A 118 -12.84 -22.73 2.46
C GLN A 118 -12.77 -22.89 0.94
N LEU A 119 -11.77 -22.29 0.31
CA LEU A 119 -11.48 -22.49 -1.11
C LEU A 119 -10.35 -23.52 -1.25
N VAL A 120 -10.56 -24.48 -2.16
CA VAL A 120 -9.56 -25.50 -2.47
C VAL A 120 -8.84 -25.10 -3.75
N LEU A 121 -7.54 -24.85 -3.61
CA LEU A 121 -6.64 -24.59 -4.70
C LEU A 121 -6.00 -25.90 -5.15
N ARG A 122 -6.21 -26.29 -6.41
CA ARG A 122 -5.71 -27.56 -6.92
C ARG A 122 -4.96 -27.37 -8.23
N ARG A 123 -3.73 -27.87 -8.26
CA ARG A 123 -2.97 -28.13 -9.48
C ARG A 123 -2.88 -29.65 -9.66
N PRO A 124 -3.30 -30.22 -10.80
CA PRO A 124 -3.25 -31.67 -11.00
C PRO A 124 -1.81 -32.18 -11.01
N ARG A 125 -1.62 -33.46 -10.68
CA ARG A 125 -0.28 -34.05 -10.67
C ARG A 125 0.31 -34.10 -12.08
N GLY A 126 1.58 -33.72 -12.19
CA GLY A 126 2.30 -33.63 -13.46
C GLY A 126 2.28 -32.24 -14.11
N GLU A 127 1.52 -31.30 -13.58
CA GLU A 127 1.63 -29.88 -13.96
C GLU A 127 2.61 -29.15 -13.04
N VAL A 128 3.62 -28.53 -13.66
CA VAL A 128 4.62 -27.74 -12.95
C VAL A 128 4.14 -26.30 -12.78
N THR A 129 4.25 -25.79 -11.56
CA THR A 129 4.04 -24.38 -11.22
C THR A 129 5.37 -23.66 -11.17
N ARG A 130 5.50 -22.56 -11.92
CA ARG A 130 6.74 -21.77 -11.97
C ARG A 130 6.83 -20.81 -10.78
N PRO A 131 8.04 -20.51 -10.28
CA PRO A 131 8.22 -19.45 -9.31
C PRO A 131 7.71 -18.11 -9.86
N GLY A 132 6.87 -17.42 -9.09
CA GLY A 132 6.26 -16.15 -9.51
C GLY A 132 5.10 -16.30 -10.51
N GLU A 133 4.68 -17.54 -10.82
CA GLU A 133 3.46 -17.75 -11.60
C GLU A 133 2.25 -17.22 -10.84
N ILE A 134 1.34 -16.58 -11.58
CA ILE A 134 0.09 -16.05 -11.04
C ILE A 134 -1.06 -16.86 -11.60
N MET A 135 -1.85 -17.46 -10.72
CA MET A 135 -3.08 -18.13 -11.10
C MET A 135 -4.28 -17.28 -10.74
N CYS A 136 -5.19 -17.12 -11.70
CA CYS A 136 -6.40 -16.31 -11.53
C CYS A 136 -7.60 -17.22 -11.22
N VAL A 137 -8.23 -17.01 -10.06
CA VAL A 137 -9.51 -17.60 -9.68
C VAL A 137 -10.59 -16.56 -9.90
N ARG A 138 -11.43 -16.79 -10.91
CA ARG A 138 -12.43 -15.82 -11.36
C ARG A 138 -13.56 -15.65 -10.35
N GLY A 139 -13.94 -14.41 -10.10
CA GLY A 139 -15.12 -14.08 -9.28
C GLY A 139 -14.96 -14.25 -7.77
N GLU A 140 -13.74 -14.55 -7.29
CA GLU A 140 -13.43 -14.65 -5.85
C GLU A 140 -12.64 -13.42 -5.33
N GLY A 141 -12.69 -12.29 -6.05
CA GLY A 141 -12.09 -11.01 -5.63
C GLY A 141 -13.02 -10.14 -4.76
N MET A 142 -12.80 -8.83 -4.79
CA MET A 142 -13.65 -7.87 -4.06
C MET A 142 -14.91 -7.52 -4.86
N PRO A 143 -16.04 -7.23 -4.18
CA PRO A 143 -17.24 -6.72 -4.85
C PRO A 143 -16.98 -5.35 -5.49
N VAL A 144 -17.60 -5.11 -6.64
CA VAL A 144 -17.51 -3.84 -7.37
C VAL A 144 -18.60 -2.89 -6.85
N VAL A 145 -18.22 -1.65 -6.53
CA VAL A 145 -19.14 -0.61 -6.06
C VAL A 145 -20.28 -0.41 -7.07
N GLY A 146 -21.52 -0.38 -6.59
CA GLY A 146 -22.72 -0.18 -7.41
C GLY A 146 -23.22 -1.43 -8.16
N SER A 147 -22.50 -2.55 -8.13
CA SER A 147 -22.89 -3.80 -8.79
C SER A 147 -22.84 -4.98 -7.81
N PRO A 148 -23.97 -5.36 -7.17
CA PRO A 148 -23.96 -6.34 -6.07
C PRO A 148 -23.58 -7.76 -6.48
N SER A 149 -23.68 -8.09 -7.77
CA SER A 149 -23.32 -9.42 -8.31
C SER A 149 -21.96 -9.44 -9.02
N ALA A 150 -21.30 -8.29 -9.17
CA ALA A 150 -20.01 -8.21 -9.83
C ALA A 150 -18.88 -8.27 -8.80
N PHE A 151 -18.01 -9.25 -8.96
CA PHE A 151 -16.82 -9.44 -8.15
C PHE A 151 -15.60 -9.36 -9.06
N GLY A 152 -14.49 -8.85 -8.54
CA GLY A 152 -13.20 -9.00 -9.18
C GLY A 152 -12.67 -10.42 -9.05
N ASP A 153 -11.38 -10.57 -9.33
CA ASP A 153 -10.71 -11.87 -9.34
C ASP A 153 -9.72 -12.01 -8.18
N LEU A 154 -9.49 -13.26 -7.76
CA LEU A 154 -8.42 -13.61 -6.84
C LEU A 154 -7.19 -14.05 -7.62
N LEU A 155 -6.12 -13.28 -7.51
CA LEU A 155 -4.81 -13.54 -8.07
C LEU A 155 -3.97 -14.24 -7.02
N VAL A 156 -3.58 -15.49 -7.28
CA VAL A 156 -2.72 -16.27 -6.39
C VAL A 156 -1.31 -16.28 -6.97
N ALA A 157 -0.39 -15.61 -6.29
CA ALA A 157 1.03 -15.60 -6.63
C ALA A 157 1.75 -16.71 -5.87
N PHE A 158 2.45 -17.58 -6.59
CA PHE A 158 3.18 -18.70 -5.98
C PHE A 158 4.64 -18.35 -5.73
N HIS A 159 5.05 -18.51 -4.47
CA HIS A 159 6.46 -18.43 -4.06
C HIS A 159 6.97 -19.84 -3.77
N VAL A 160 7.98 -20.27 -4.51
CA VAL A 160 8.56 -21.61 -4.32
C VAL A 160 9.70 -21.52 -3.30
N GLN A 161 9.54 -22.19 -2.17
CA GLN A 161 10.55 -22.28 -1.12
C GLN A 161 11.52 -23.42 -1.42
N PHE A 162 12.80 -23.07 -1.55
CA PHE A 162 13.88 -24.03 -1.76
C PHE A 162 14.44 -24.52 -0.41
N PRO A 163 14.81 -25.81 -0.29
CA PRO A 163 15.48 -26.30 0.89
C PRO A 163 16.89 -25.69 1.00
N VAL A 164 17.36 -25.51 2.23
CA VAL A 164 18.67 -24.90 2.51
C VAL A 164 19.83 -25.74 1.99
N SER A 165 19.71 -27.07 2.05
CA SER A 165 20.70 -28.01 1.56
C SER A 165 20.05 -29.33 1.14
N LEU A 166 20.75 -30.08 0.28
CA LEU A 166 20.35 -31.41 -0.18
C LEU A 166 21.48 -32.40 0.10
N SER A 167 21.12 -33.63 0.44
CA SER A 167 22.07 -34.74 0.55
C SER A 167 22.51 -35.25 -0.82
N VAL A 168 23.68 -35.88 -0.90
CA VAL A 168 24.24 -36.42 -2.16
C VAL A 168 23.26 -37.41 -2.81
N HIS A 169 22.63 -38.28 -2.02
CA HIS A 169 21.62 -39.23 -2.51
C HIS A 169 20.40 -38.53 -3.13
N GLN A 170 19.90 -37.47 -2.51
CA GLN A 170 18.79 -36.68 -3.06
C GLN A 170 19.18 -36.01 -4.38
N CYS A 171 20.41 -35.51 -4.49
CA CYS A 171 20.91 -34.93 -5.74
C CYS A 171 20.95 -35.97 -6.87
N GLU A 172 21.39 -37.20 -6.59
CA GLU A 172 21.39 -38.29 -7.58
C GLU A 172 19.98 -38.64 -8.05
N ASP A 173 19.01 -38.69 -7.15
CA ASP A 173 17.62 -39.04 -7.49
C ASP A 173 16.92 -37.93 -8.29
N ILE A 174 17.21 -36.67 -7.96
CA ILE A 174 16.73 -35.51 -8.73
C ILE A 174 17.36 -35.50 -10.13
N ALA A 175 18.67 -35.77 -10.23
CA ALA A 175 19.39 -35.80 -11.51
C ALA A 175 18.88 -36.91 -12.45
N LYS A 176 18.39 -38.03 -11.91
CA LYS A 176 17.74 -39.09 -12.72
C LYS A 176 16.33 -38.69 -13.20
N SER A 177 15.62 -37.88 -12.42
CA SER A 177 14.18 -37.64 -12.59
C SER A 177 13.84 -36.36 -13.36
N LEU A 178 14.69 -35.33 -13.29
CA LEU A 178 14.50 -34.05 -13.95
C LEU A 178 15.29 -33.97 -15.26
N PRO A 179 14.86 -33.12 -16.22
CA PRO A 179 15.66 -32.85 -17.40
C PRO A 179 17.07 -32.41 -16.97
N GLY A 180 18.07 -33.04 -17.60
CA GLY A 180 19.47 -32.81 -17.30
C GLY A 180 19.90 -31.34 -17.49
N PRO A 181 21.11 -30.99 -17.06
CA PRO A 181 21.60 -29.61 -17.12
C PRO A 181 21.49 -29.08 -18.56
N ASN A 182 21.23 -27.77 -18.67
CA ASN A 182 21.31 -27.02 -19.93
C ASN A 182 22.77 -26.93 -20.40
N THR A 183 23.43 -28.06 -20.63
CA THR A 183 24.69 -28.09 -21.37
C THR A 183 24.35 -28.11 -22.84
N SER A 184 23.94 -26.95 -23.37
CA SER A 184 24.35 -26.63 -24.74
C SER A 184 25.87 -26.72 -24.72
N HIS A 185 26.45 -27.66 -25.45
CA HIS A 185 27.89 -27.86 -25.58
C HIS A 185 28.66 -26.53 -25.69
N SER A 186 29.18 -26.01 -24.59
CA SER A 186 30.49 -25.39 -24.57
C SER A 186 31.40 -26.46 -23.99
N THR A 187 32.29 -26.96 -24.85
CA THR A 187 33.44 -27.77 -24.46
C THR A 187 33.97 -27.27 -23.13
N VAL A 188 34.15 -28.20 -22.19
CA VAL A 188 34.86 -28.02 -20.93
C VAL A 188 36.04 -27.08 -21.16
N SER A 189 35.91 -25.83 -20.74
CA SER A 189 37.08 -25.03 -20.41
C SER A 189 37.58 -25.63 -19.11
N GLU A 190 38.78 -26.18 -19.13
CA GLU A 190 39.46 -26.86 -18.02
C GLU A 190 39.77 -25.93 -16.82
N TYR A 191 39.16 -24.74 -16.81
CA TYR A 191 39.38 -23.71 -15.81
C TYR A 191 38.13 -23.57 -14.93
N PRO A 192 38.24 -23.87 -13.62
CA PRO A 192 37.17 -23.56 -12.69
C PRO A 192 36.94 -22.04 -12.67
N CYS A 193 35.68 -21.62 -12.79
CA CYS A 193 35.28 -20.23 -12.60
C CYS A 193 35.42 -19.88 -11.11
N TYR A 194 36.61 -19.41 -10.73
CA TYR A 194 36.77 -18.60 -9.53
C TYR A 194 36.79 -17.15 -9.97
N VAL A 195 35.80 -16.37 -9.55
CA VAL A 195 35.97 -14.91 -9.56
C VAL A 195 37.09 -14.60 -8.58
N SER A 196 38.22 -14.15 -9.10
CA SER A 196 39.38 -13.82 -8.27
C SER A 196 39.06 -12.59 -7.41
N LYS A 197 39.69 -12.49 -6.23
CA LYS A 197 39.53 -11.32 -5.34
C LYS A 197 39.89 -9.99 -6.03
N GLN A 198 40.71 -10.06 -7.09
CA GLN A 198 41.12 -8.91 -7.90
C GLN A 198 40.00 -8.45 -8.84
N GLU A 199 39.18 -9.35 -9.36
CA GLU A 199 38.02 -8.98 -10.18
C GLU A 199 36.90 -8.37 -9.33
N LEU A 200 36.77 -8.80 -8.07
CA LEU A 200 35.87 -8.18 -7.10
C LEU A 200 36.27 -6.74 -6.72
N SER A 201 37.55 -6.39 -6.76
CA SER A 201 37.98 -5.00 -6.54
C SER A 201 37.67 -4.09 -7.72
N VAL A 202 37.79 -4.58 -8.95
CA VAL A 202 37.44 -3.81 -10.16
C VAL A 202 35.94 -3.49 -10.18
N VAL A 203 35.10 -4.48 -9.88
CA VAL A 203 33.64 -4.27 -9.79
C VAL A 203 33.28 -3.30 -8.67
N LYS A 204 33.98 -3.35 -7.53
CA LYS A 204 33.76 -2.40 -6.42
C LYS A 204 34.17 -0.97 -6.79
N GLU A 205 35.28 -0.79 -7.50
CA GLU A 205 35.73 0.52 -7.98
C GLU A 205 34.77 1.10 -9.03
N GLU A 206 34.20 0.26 -9.91
CA GLU A 206 33.20 0.70 -10.88
C GLU A 206 31.88 1.13 -10.23
N ILE A 207 31.42 0.40 -9.21
CA ILE A 207 30.23 0.77 -8.43
C ILE A 207 30.47 2.10 -7.71
N GLN A 208 31.61 2.25 -7.04
CA GLN A 208 31.92 3.47 -6.31
C GLN A 208 32.07 4.69 -7.23
N LYS A 209 32.65 4.51 -8.42
CA LYS A 209 32.75 5.57 -9.43
C LYS A 209 31.39 5.98 -10.00
N SER A 210 30.43 5.06 -10.07
CA SER A 210 29.06 5.37 -10.49
C SER A 210 28.29 6.15 -9.42
N GLU A 211 28.53 5.86 -8.13
CA GLU A 211 27.91 6.58 -7.01
C GLU A 211 28.46 8.01 -6.88
N GLU A 212 29.78 8.20 -7.07
CA GLU A 212 30.43 9.51 -7.04
C GLU A 212 30.02 10.41 -8.23
N ALA A 213 29.69 9.81 -9.38
CA ALA A 213 29.21 10.54 -10.56
C ALA A 213 27.78 11.08 -10.39
N GLU A 214 26.98 10.52 -9.47
CA GLU A 214 25.62 11.01 -9.19
C GLU A 214 25.60 12.18 -8.19
N GLU A 215 26.69 12.44 -7.45
CA GLU A 215 26.78 13.55 -6.50
C GLU A 215 27.25 14.89 -7.13
N GLU A 216 27.94 14.87 -8.28
CA GLU A 216 28.46 16.11 -8.91
C GLU A 216 27.41 16.92 -9.72
N ASP A 217 26.28 16.34 -10.12
CA ASP A 217 25.23 17.04 -10.90
C ASP A 217 24.15 17.72 -10.03
N GLY A 218 24.49 18.05 -8.78
CA GLY A 218 23.56 18.49 -7.74
C GLY A 218 23.69 19.92 -7.20
N ALA A 219 24.09 20.95 -7.97
CA ALA A 219 23.87 22.35 -7.53
C ALA A 219 23.96 23.43 -8.64
N PRO A 220 22.87 24.15 -8.99
CA PRO A 220 22.98 25.45 -9.64
C PRO A 220 23.07 26.57 -8.59
N ASN A 221 24.24 27.22 -8.54
CA ASN A 221 24.51 28.45 -7.80
C ASN A 221 23.86 29.65 -8.52
N VAL A 222 22.83 30.26 -7.94
CA VAL A 222 22.25 31.52 -8.42
C VAL A 222 22.50 32.60 -7.36
N GLY A 223 23.59 33.35 -7.53
CA GLY A 223 23.87 34.55 -6.77
C GLY A 223 23.21 35.77 -7.42
N CYS A 224 22.41 36.53 -6.66
CA CYS A 224 21.98 37.86 -7.06
C CYS A 224 22.62 38.90 -6.14
N ALA A 225 23.44 39.77 -6.75
CA ALA A 225 24.17 40.85 -6.13
C ALA A 225 23.25 42.02 -5.76
N ALA A 226 23.52 42.64 -4.61
CA ALA A 226 22.96 43.93 -4.22
C ALA A 226 23.86 45.06 -4.75
N GLN A 227 23.24 46.03 -5.44
CA GLN A 227 23.70 47.42 -5.58
C GLN A 227 22.51 48.33 -5.31
#